data_AF-A0A3M1BAW8-F1
#
_entry.id   AF-A0A3M1BAW8-F1
#
_cell.length_a   1.000
_cell.length_b   1.000
_cell.length_c   1.000
_cell.angle_alpha   90.00
_cell.angle_beta   90.00
_cell.angle_gamma   90.00
#
_symmetry.space_group_name_H-M   'P 1'
#
loop_
_entity.id
_entity.type
_entity.pdbx_description
1 polymer ?
#
loop_
_entity_poly.entity_id
_entity_poly.type
_entity_poly.pdbx_seq_one_letter_code
_entity_poly.pdbx_strand_id
1 'polypeptide(L)'
;MEPPWIIDPAGRVAIFHGVNMMNKQAPYLPSIGDADIERVAGWGMNVVRFGIFWAALEPEPGAFNEAYLDEVERFLDRFHAAGLFVLLDMHQDVYGEKYQGDGAPVWAAIDDGIPFRPKPFWGFNYFTRAVIRAFDNFWANVPGPDGVGLQEHFARNWRRVAERFRDHPALLGYDLFNEPYFGSHGFVTGKFERRYLQPFYERVIREIREVDDRNVVFYEPKITKDFGTRSQIGPMPFEKLGCAFH
;
A
#
# COMPACT_ATOMS: atom_id res chain seq x y z
N MET A 1 14.21 9.52 -25.27
CA MET A 1 14.15 8.27 -24.49
C MET A 1 12.79 7.67 -24.75
N GLU A 2 12.73 6.38 -25.07
CA GLU A 2 11.45 5.67 -25.13
C GLU A 2 10.80 5.70 -23.73
N PRO A 3 9.45 5.71 -23.65
CA PRO A 3 8.77 5.63 -22.35
C PRO A 3 9.21 4.36 -21.61
N PRO A 4 9.35 4.40 -20.27
CA PRO A 4 9.58 3.17 -19.52
C PRO A 4 8.34 2.27 -19.67
N TRP A 5 8.53 1.08 -20.23
CA TRP A 5 7.47 0.09 -20.45
C TRP A 5 7.63 -1.07 -19.47
N ILE A 6 6.50 -1.64 -19.04
CA ILE A 6 6.49 -2.98 -18.43
C ILE A 6 6.55 -3.98 -19.59
N ILE A 7 7.59 -4.81 -19.59
CA ILE A 7 7.85 -5.79 -20.64
C ILE A 7 7.62 -7.19 -20.07
N ASP A 8 6.84 -8.00 -20.78
CA ASP A 8 6.61 -9.38 -20.38
C ASP A 8 7.80 -10.31 -20.73
N PRO A 9 7.84 -11.55 -20.23
CA PRO A 9 8.93 -12.48 -20.54
C PRO A 9 9.11 -12.82 -22.03
N ALA A 10 8.11 -12.54 -22.88
CA ALA A 10 8.17 -12.73 -24.33
C ALA A 10 8.66 -11.48 -25.07
N GLY A 11 9.01 -10.40 -24.37
CA GLY A 11 9.51 -9.15 -24.94
C GLY A 11 8.42 -8.21 -25.45
N ARG A 12 7.15 -8.41 -25.06
CA ARG A 12 6.03 -7.56 -25.47
C ARG A 12 5.78 -6.46 -24.44
N VAL A 13 5.32 -5.30 -24.90
CA VAL A 13 4.79 -4.25 -24.01
C VAL A 13 3.48 -4.76 -23.39
N ALA A 14 3.43 -4.79 -22.06
CA ALA A 14 2.22 -5.10 -21.31
C ALA A 14 1.45 -3.82 -20.96
N ILE A 15 0.16 -3.79 -21.27
CA ILE A 15 -0.77 -2.70 -20.93
C ILE A 15 -1.82 -3.26 -20.00
N PHE A 16 -2.01 -2.64 -18.84
CA PHE A 16 -2.90 -3.13 -17.80
C PHE A 16 -4.16 -2.27 -17.69
N HIS A 17 -5.33 -2.91 -17.79
CA HIS A 17 -6.64 -2.30 -17.54
C HIS A 17 -7.38 -3.17 -16.53
N GLY A 18 -7.96 -2.55 -15.51
CA GLY A 18 -8.44 -3.29 -14.36
C GLY A 18 -9.32 -2.51 -13.41
N VAL A 19 -9.55 -3.12 -12.26
CA VAL A 19 -10.38 -2.58 -11.17
C VAL A 19 -9.68 -2.72 -9.82
N ASN A 20 -10.14 -1.95 -8.84
CA ASN A 20 -9.78 -2.15 -7.43
C ASN A 20 -10.73 -3.17 -6.80
N MET A 21 -10.21 -4.10 -6.01
CA MET A 21 -11.00 -5.05 -5.22
C MET A 21 -10.43 -5.14 -3.80
N MET A 22 -11.24 -4.75 -2.82
CA MET A 22 -10.82 -4.71 -1.42
C MET A 22 -12.02 -4.68 -0.48
N ASN A 23 -11.78 -5.01 0.78
CA ASN A 23 -12.71 -4.77 1.88
C ASN A 23 -11.98 -3.98 2.97
N LYS A 24 -12.44 -2.75 3.21
CA LYS A 24 -11.82 -1.79 4.13
C LYS A 24 -12.19 -2.01 5.61
N GLN A 25 -12.86 -3.12 5.92
CA GLN A 25 -13.27 -3.46 7.27
C GLN A 25 -12.85 -4.89 7.59
N ALA A 26 -12.51 -5.15 8.85
CA ALA A 26 -12.25 -6.50 9.34
C ALA A 26 -13.37 -7.46 8.89
N PRO A 27 -13.04 -8.65 8.34
CA PRO A 27 -11.73 -9.31 8.33
C PRO A 27 -10.79 -8.94 7.16
N TYR A 28 -11.00 -7.80 6.47
CA TYR A 28 -10.12 -7.27 5.42
C TYR A 28 -9.97 -8.14 4.18
N LEU A 29 -10.97 -9.00 3.94
CA LEU A 29 -11.10 -9.81 2.74
C LEU A 29 -12.43 -9.46 2.04
N PRO A 30 -12.43 -9.21 0.73
CA PRO A 30 -13.65 -8.92 -0.01
C PRO A 30 -14.53 -10.16 -0.12
N SER A 31 -15.84 -9.96 0.03
CA SER A 31 -16.84 -11.02 -0.17
C SER A 31 -17.13 -11.20 -1.68
N ILE A 32 -16.13 -11.63 -2.45
CA ILE A 32 -16.23 -11.85 -3.90
C ILE A 32 -16.04 -13.33 -4.26
N GLY A 33 -16.93 -13.82 -5.13
CA GLY A 33 -16.92 -15.19 -5.64
C GLY A 33 -16.22 -15.32 -6.99
N ASP A 34 -16.05 -16.55 -7.48
CA ASP A 34 -15.44 -16.80 -8.79
C ASP A 34 -16.24 -16.13 -9.91
N ALA A 35 -17.56 -16.09 -9.79
CA ALA A 35 -18.42 -15.39 -10.74
C ALA A 35 -18.14 -13.88 -10.84
N ASP A 36 -17.69 -13.23 -9.77
CA ASP A 36 -17.31 -11.81 -9.80
C ASP A 36 -15.95 -11.61 -10.47
N ILE A 37 -15.00 -12.52 -10.18
CA ILE A 37 -13.67 -12.54 -10.79
C ILE A 37 -13.78 -12.80 -12.31
N GLU A 38 -14.54 -13.82 -12.71
CA GLU A 38 -14.82 -14.16 -14.10
C GLU A 38 -15.53 -13.03 -14.83
N ARG A 39 -16.40 -12.29 -14.15
CA ARG A 39 -17.07 -11.11 -14.74
C ARG A 39 -16.07 -10.02 -15.08
N VAL A 40 -15.11 -9.74 -14.20
CA VAL A 40 -14.04 -8.77 -14.46
C VAL A 40 -13.16 -9.20 -15.62
N ALA A 41 -12.74 -10.47 -15.65
CA ALA A 41 -12.01 -11.01 -16.80
C ALA A 41 -12.84 -10.93 -18.10
N GLY A 42 -14.15 -11.22 -18.02
CA GLY A 42 -15.09 -11.14 -19.14
C GLY A 42 -15.29 -9.73 -19.70
N TRP A 43 -14.98 -8.67 -18.95
CA TRP A 43 -14.92 -7.30 -19.46
C TRP A 43 -13.65 -7.00 -20.26
N GLY A 44 -12.72 -7.97 -20.38
CA GLY A 44 -11.42 -7.79 -21.03
C GLY A 44 -10.38 -7.13 -20.12
N MET A 45 -10.65 -7.03 -18.81
CA MET A 45 -9.67 -6.57 -17.83
C MET A 45 -8.60 -7.65 -17.64
N ASN A 46 -7.37 -7.22 -17.32
CA ASN A 46 -6.24 -8.12 -17.14
C ASN A 46 -5.48 -7.89 -15.82
N VAL A 47 -5.91 -6.94 -14.99
CA VAL A 47 -5.32 -6.70 -13.66
C VAL A 47 -6.39 -6.38 -12.63
N VAL A 48 -6.10 -6.73 -11.38
CA VAL A 48 -6.83 -6.30 -10.19
C VAL A 48 -5.85 -5.62 -9.24
N ARG A 49 -6.15 -4.40 -8.78
CA ARG A 49 -5.48 -3.79 -7.63
C ARG A 49 -6.17 -4.31 -6.37
N PHE A 50 -5.52 -5.26 -5.69
CA PHE A 50 -6.09 -6.00 -4.58
C PHE A 50 -5.58 -5.43 -3.27
N GLY A 51 -6.50 -4.91 -2.46
CA GLY A 51 -6.16 -4.26 -1.19
C GLY A 51 -5.79 -5.27 -0.11
N ILE A 52 -4.62 -5.10 0.47
CA ILE A 52 -4.16 -5.70 1.72
C ILE A 52 -3.96 -4.60 2.77
N PHE A 53 -4.01 -4.94 4.04
CA PHE A 53 -4.03 -3.94 5.12
C PHE A 53 -3.02 -4.30 6.19
N TRP A 54 -2.25 -3.31 6.67
CA TRP A 54 -1.28 -3.51 7.75
C TRP A 54 -1.96 -4.11 9.00
N ALA A 55 -3.16 -3.65 9.33
CA ALA A 55 -3.94 -4.18 10.47
C ALA A 55 -4.28 -5.67 10.34
N ALA A 56 -4.46 -6.16 9.11
CA ALA A 56 -4.73 -7.57 8.84
C ALA A 56 -3.46 -8.43 8.87
N LEU A 57 -2.34 -7.87 8.37
CA LEU A 57 -1.04 -8.54 8.29
C LEU A 57 -0.33 -8.64 9.64
N GLU A 58 -0.44 -7.60 10.48
CA GLU A 58 0.24 -7.49 11.77
C GLU A 58 -0.74 -6.94 12.84
N PRO A 59 -1.71 -7.76 13.28
CA PRO A 59 -2.71 -7.34 14.25
C PRO A 59 -2.12 -6.98 15.62
N GLU A 60 -0.96 -7.56 15.97
CA GLU A 60 -0.19 -7.23 17.17
C GLU A 60 1.28 -6.97 16.77
N PRO A 61 2.03 -6.11 17.49
CA PRO A 61 3.40 -5.75 17.11
C PRO A 61 4.31 -6.98 16.93
N GLY A 62 4.88 -7.15 15.74
CA GLY A 62 5.74 -8.26 15.36
C GLY A 62 5.04 -9.60 15.11
N ALA A 63 3.72 -9.68 15.28
CA ALA A 63 2.96 -10.92 15.13
C ALA A 63 2.25 -10.98 13.78
N PHE A 64 2.91 -11.59 12.78
CA PHE A 64 2.35 -11.75 11.44
C PHE A 64 1.19 -12.74 11.40
N ASN A 65 0.12 -12.36 10.71
CA ASN A 65 -1.07 -13.16 10.52
C ASN A 65 -0.96 -14.05 9.28
N GLU A 66 -0.36 -15.23 9.46
CA GLU A 66 -0.19 -16.22 8.38
C GLU A 66 -1.53 -16.68 7.79
N ALA A 67 -2.59 -16.78 8.61
CA ALA A 67 -3.91 -17.17 8.11
C ALA A 67 -4.50 -16.13 7.14
N TYR A 68 -4.23 -14.84 7.36
CA TYR A 68 -4.62 -13.80 6.39
C TYR A 68 -3.83 -13.94 5.09
N LEU A 69 -2.52 -14.18 5.16
CA LEU A 69 -1.69 -14.42 3.98
C LEU A 69 -2.14 -15.65 3.18
N ASP A 70 -2.57 -16.72 3.86
CA ASP A 70 -3.13 -17.91 3.21
C ASP A 70 -4.40 -17.58 2.42
N GLU A 71 -5.29 -16.74 2.95
CA GLU A 71 -6.49 -16.33 2.22
C GLU A 71 -6.17 -15.38 1.06
N VAL A 72 -5.18 -14.49 1.22
CA VAL A 72 -4.67 -13.67 0.10
C VAL A 72 -4.09 -14.56 -1.01
N GLU A 73 -3.33 -15.60 -0.67
CA GLU A 73 -2.83 -16.59 -1.64
C GLU A 73 -3.97 -17.25 -2.42
N ARG A 74 -5.04 -17.67 -1.74
CA ARG A 74 -6.22 -18.26 -2.39
C ARG A 74 -6.91 -17.28 -3.35
N PHE A 75 -6.95 -15.99 -3.03
CA PHE A 75 -7.44 -14.98 -3.97
C PHE A 75 -6.52 -14.88 -5.18
N LEU A 76 -5.21 -14.84 -4.97
CA LEU A 76 -4.20 -14.81 -6.03
C LEU A 76 -4.33 -16.03 -6.97
N ASP A 77 -4.54 -17.23 -6.45
CA ASP A 77 -4.82 -18.44 -7.22
C ASP A 77 -6.07 -18.28 -8.10
N ARG A 78 -7.16 -17.75 -7.54
CA ARG A 78 -8.43 -17.54 -8.25
C ARG A 78 -8.31 -16.47 -9.33
N PHE A 79 -7.59 -15.38 -9.07
CA PHE A 79 -7.28 -14.37 -10.08
C PHE A 79 -6.41 -14.96 -11.20
N HIS A 80 -5.39 -15.74 -10.86
CA HIS A 80 -4.54 -16.40 -11.84
C HIS A 80 -5.33 -17.35 -12.74
N ALA A 81 -6.22 -18.17 -12.16
CA ALA A 81 -7.09 -19.08 -12.90
C ALA A 81 -8.00 -18.36 -13.91
N ALA A 82 -8.40 -17.12 -13.60
CA ALA A 82 -9.16 -16.26 -14.50
C ALA A 82 -8.30 -15.46 -15.50
N GLY A 83 -6.98 -15.63 -15.50
CA GLY A 83 -6.06 -14.90 -16.37
C GLY A 83 -5.80 -13.45 -15.96
N LEU A 84 -6.05 -13.11 -14.69
CA LEU A 84 -5.85 -11.78 -14.13
C LEU A 84 -4.52 -11.68 -13.38
N PHE A 85 -3.80 -10.58 -13.59
CA PHE A 85 -2.69 -10.16 -12.75
C PHE A 85 -3.19 -9.43 -11.49
N VAL A 86 -2.36 -9.37 -10.45
CA VAL A 86 -2.67 -8.74 -9.16
C VAL A 86 -1.58 -7.75 -8.80
N LEU A 87 -1.96 -6.49 -8.61
CA LEU A 87 -1.17 -5.49 -7.91
C LEU A 87 -1.59 -5.48 -6.45
N LEU A 88 -0.73 -5.95 -5.54
CA LEU A 88 -1.01 -5.94 -4.10
C LEU A 88 -0.83 -4.52 -3.58
N ASP A 89 -1.88 -3.96 -2.98
CA ASP A 89 -1.91 -2.58 -2.50
C ASP A 89 -2.00 -2.54 -0.98
N MET A 90 -0.98 -1.99 -0.31
CA MET A 90 -1.03 -1.76 1.13
C MET A 90 -1.88 -0.52 1.43
N HIS A 91 -3.18 -0.78 1.50
CA HIS A 91 -4.18 0.25 1.51
C HIS A 91 -4.28 0.94 2.86
N GLN A 92 -4.61 2.24 2.83
CA GLN A 92 -5.04 2.99 3.99
C GLN A 92 -5.94 4.14 3.56
N ASP A 93 -6.91 4.44 4.41
CA ASP A 93 -7.63 5.70 4.44
C ASP A 93 -7.64 6.25 5.86
N VAL A 94 -7.36 7.55 6.01
CA VAL A 94 -7.38 8.22 7.31
C VAL A 94 -6.50 7.47 8.33
N TYR A 95 -5.34 7.02 7.87
CA TYR A 95 -4.32 6.30 8.64
C TYR A 95 -4.66 4.86 9.04
N GLY A 96 -5.81 4.63 9.70
CA GLY A 96 -6.10 3.32 10.28
C GLY A 96 -7.36 3.24 11.14
N GLU A 97 -7.60 2.06 11.69
CA GLU A 97 -8.83 1.64 12.36
C GLU A 97 -9.31 2.62 13.45
N LYS A 98 -8.35 3.19 14.19
CA LYS A 98 -8.60 4.10 15.33
C LYS A 98 -9.38 5.37 14.93
N TYR A 99 -9.32 5.77 13.66
CA TYR A 99 -9.86 7.06 13.18
C TYR A 99 -11.07 6.91 12.24
N GLN A 100 -11.78 5.78 12.33
CA GLN A 100 -12.86 5.42 11.40
C GLN A 100 -12.39 5.35 9.94
N GLY A 101 -11.11 5.01 9.77
CA GLY A 101 -10.48 4.69 8.50
C GLY A 101 -10.03 3.24 8.48
N ASP A 102 -9.06 2.95 7.64
CA ASP A 102 -8.48 1.62 7.43
C ASP A 102 -6.98 1.71 7.13
N GLY A 103 -6.28 0.59 7.18
CA GLY A 103 -4.84 0.52 6.97
C GLY A 103 -4.09 0.11 8.23
N ALA A 104 -3.63 1.06 9.03
CA ALA A 104 -2.81 0.78 10.20
C ALA A 104 -3.61 0.14 11.37
N PRO A 105 -3.04 -0.84 12.09
CA PRO A 105 -3.64 -1.39 13.31
C PRO A 105 -3.67 -0.35 14.43
N VAL A 106 -4.58 -0.54 15.40
CA VAL A 106 -4.72 0.37 16.56
C VAL A 106 -3.39 0.57 17.31
N TRP A 107 -2.56 -0.46 17.46
CA TRP A 107 -1.29 -0.36 18.17
C TRP A 107 -0.27 0.56 17.48
N ALA A 108 -0.40 0.73 16.15
CA ALA A 108 0.43 1.61 15.35
C ALA A 108 -0.12 3.05 15.30
N ALA A 109 -1.37 3.28 15.70
CA ALA A 109 -2.04 4.58 15.64
C ALA A 109 -1.70 5.51 16.83
N ILE A 110 -0.46 5.99 16.85
CA ILE A 110 0.10 6.85 17.90
C ILE A 110 -0.28 8.33 17.67
N ASP A 111 -1.28 8.83 18.41
CA ASP A 111 -1.77 10.23 18.38
C ASP A 111 -1.40 11.06 19.61
N ASP A 112 -0.53 10.54 20.47
CA ASP A 112 -0.10 11.15 21.74
C ASP A 112 -1.27 11.55 22.67
N GLY A 113 -2.36 10.78 22.63
CA GLY A 113 -3.54 11.00 23.47
C GLY A 113 -4.43 12.16 23.02
N ILE A 114 -4.22 12.71 21.82
CA ILE A 114 -5.10 13.72 21.24
C ILE A 114 -6.47 13.06 20.94
N PRO A 115 -7.58 13.60 21.48
CA PRO A 115 -8.89 12.98 21.27
C PRO A 115 -9.31 13.09 19.81
N PHE A 116 -9.62 11.95 19.20
CA PHE A 116 -10.24 11.89 17.89
C PHE A 116 -11.71 12.32 17.97
N ARG A 117 -12.12 13.21 17.06
CA ARG A 117 -13.51 13.66 16.90
C ARG A 117 -13.88 13.55 15.43
N PRO A 118 -14.73 12.57 15.05
CA PRO A 118 -15.04 12.32 13.65
C PRO A 118 -15.77 13.50 13.02
N LYS A 119 -15.56 13.66 11.72
CA LYS A 119 -16.24 14.63 10.88
C LYS A 119 -17.38 13.97 10.12
N PRO A 120 -18.44 14.73 9.74
CA PRO A 120 -19.58 14.16 9.00
C PRO A 120 -19.18 13.52 7.66
N PHE A 121 -18.15 14.06 7.01
CA PHE A 121 -17.55 13.47 5.83
C PHE A 121 -16.21 12.83 6.22
N TRP A 122 -16.07 11.53 5.94
CA TRP A 122 -14.92 10.72 6.38
C TRP A 122 -13.58 11.33 5.93
N GLY A 123 -13.49 11.85 4.70
CA GLY A 123 -12.26 12.44 4.17
C GLY A 123 -11.82 13.70 4.93
N PHE A 124 -12.73 14.35 5.66
CA PHE A 124 -12.33 15.45 6.55
C PHE A 124 -11.65 14.99 7.85
N ASN A 125 -11.67 13.69 8.15
CA ASN A 125 -10.93 13.14 9.28
C ASN A 125 -9.42 13.29 9.10
N TYR A 126 -8.89 13.33 7.86
CA TYR A 126 -7.48 13.65 7.57
C TYR A 126 -7.02 14.95 8.22
N PHE A 127 -7.92 15.94 8.38
CA PHE A 127 -7.60 17.24 8.98
C PHE A 127 -7.80 17.29 10.50
N THR A 128 -8.14 16.18 11.15
CA THR A 128 -8.25 16.13 12.61
C THR A 128 -6.87 16.07 13.25
N ARG A 129 -6.73 16.68 14.43
CA ARG A 129 -5.42 16.74 15.13
C ARG A 129 -4.87 15.36 15.48
N ALA A 130 -5.73 14.39 15.77
CA ALA A 130 -5.33 13.02 16.09
C ALA A 130 -4.73 12.31 14.87
N VAL A 131 -5.43 12.38 13.72
CA VAL A 131 -4.96 11.77 12.46
C VAL A 131 -3.68 12.44 11.97
N ILE A 132 -3.61 13.77 11.99
CA ILE A 132 -2.37 14.50 11.64
C ILE A 132 -1.22 14.03 12.53
N ARG A 133 -1.44 13.86 13.84
CA ARG A 133 -0.40 13.39 14.76
C ARG A 133 0.02 11.94 14.47
N ALA A 134 -0.91 11.06 14.14
CA ALA A 134 -0.61 9.69 13.77
C ALA A 134 0.30 9.60 12.54
N PHE A 135 -0.01 10.36 11.49
CA PHE A 135 0.86 10.48 10.33
C PHE A 135 2.23 11.10 10.69
N ASP A 136 2.27 12.18 11.46
CA ASP A 136 3.53 12.78 11.88
C ASP A 136 4.43 11.79 12.64
N ASN A 137 3.85 11.00 13.54
CA ASN A 137 4.57 9.98 14.30
C ASN A 137 5.04 8.81 13.42
N PHE A 138 4.24 8.40 12.42
CA PHE A 138 4.67 7.44 11.41
C PHE A 138 5.83 7.98 10.56
N TRP A 139 5.75 9.22 10.09
CA TRP A 139 6.81 9.84 9.29
C TRP A 139 8.10 10.09 10.08
N ALA A 140 7.96 10.38 11.37
CA ALA A 140 9.09 10.48 12.31
C ALA A 140 9.62 9.10 12.76
N ASN A 141 8.98 8.01 12.35
CA ASN A 141 9.34 6.66 12.71
C ASN A 141 9.43 6.44 14.23
N VAL A 142 8.44 6.98 14.95
CA VAL A 142 8.32 6.81 16.41
C VAL A 142 8.22 5.31 16.74
N PRO A 143 8.83 4.84 17.85
CA PRO A 143 8.69 3.45 18.28
C PRO A 143 7.24 3.11 18.64
N GLY A 144 6.78 1.94 18.18
CA GLY A 144 5.57 1.28 18.65
C GLY A 144 5.73 0.71 20.08
N PRO A 145 4.72 -0.02 20.59
CA PRO A 145 4.72 -0.54 21.95
C PRO A 145 5.88 -1.49 22.28
N ASP A 146 6.47 -2.14 21.28
CA ASP A 146 7.60 -3.06 21.39
C ASP A 146 8.97 -2.36 21.22
N GLY A 147 8.98 -1.03 21.06
CA GLY A 147 10.20 -0.24 20.90
C GLY A 147 10.75 -0.20 19.47
N VAL A 148 10.12 -0.87 18.51
CA VAL A 148 10.50 -0.86 17.09
C VAL A 148 9.77 0.28 16.38
N GLY A 149 10.44 1.03 15.50
CA GLY A 149 9.82 2.14 14.78
C GLY A 149 8.73 1.68 13.82
N LEU A 150 7.69 2.50 13.69
CA LEU A 150 6.51 2.18 12.88
C LEU A 150 6.84 1.87 11.41
N GLN A 151 7.80 2.55 10.81
CA GLN A 151 8.20 2.27 9.42
C GLN A 151 9.05 1.00 9.32
N GLU A 152 9.75 0.58 10.38
CA GLU A 152 10.42 -0.73 10.38
C GLU A 152 9.40 -1.86 10.41
N HIS A 153 8.36 -1.75 11.23
CA HIS A 153 7.24 -2.69 11.20
C HIS A 153 6.56 -2.73 9.84
N PHE A 154 6.24 -1.56 9.27
CA PHE A 154 5.66 -1.48 7.94
C PHE A 154 6.55 -2.12 6.86
N ALA A 155 7.86 -1.86 6.90
CA ALA A 155 8.80 -2.46 5.95
C ALA A 155 8.94 -3.99 6.15
N ARG A 156 8.88 -4.49 7.38
CA ARG A 156 8.85 -5.94 7.66
C ARG A 156 7.58 -6.62 7.16
N ASN A 157 6.42 -5.94 7.23
CA ASN A 157 5.19 -6.43 6.60
C ASN A 157 5.38 -6.61 5.09
N TRP A 158 5.94 -5.60 4.43
CA TRP A 158 6.23 -5.68 3.01
C TRP A 158 7.24 -6.78 2.66
N ARG A 159 8.29 -6.94 3.47
CA ARG A 159 9.21 -8.07 3.34
C ARG A 159 8.46 -9.40 3.43
N ARG A 160 7.59 -9.57 4.42
CA ARG A 160 6.81 -10.81 4.62
C ARG A 160 5.89 -11.10 3.43
N VAL A 161 5.19 -10.07 2.93
CA VAL A 161 4.34 -10.16 1.72
C VAL A 161 5.18 -10.56 0.51
N ALA A 162 6.34 -9.92 0.30
CA ALA A 162 7.23 -10.25 -0.82
C ALA A 162 7.81 -11.67 -0.71
N GLU A 163 8.28 -12.09 0.47
CA GLU A 163 8.73 -13.47 0.72
C GLU A 163 7.64 -14.49 0.38
N ARG A 164 6.38 -14.20 0.70
CA ARG A 164 5.25 -15.10 0.47
C ARG A 164 4.87 -15.19 -1.01
N PHE A 165 4.83 -14.07 -1.73
CA PHE A 165 4.18 -13.99 -3.03
C PHE A 165 5.09 -13.74 -4.23
N ARG A 166 6.40 -13.50 -4.05
CA ARG A 166 7.33 -13.16 -5.14
C ARG A 166 7.37 -14.15 -6.32
N ASP A 167 6.99 -15.41 -6.09
CA ASP A 167 6.98 -16.49 -7.08
C ASP A 167 5.56 -16.78 -7.61
N HIS A 168 4.54 -16.08 -7.10
CA HIS A 168 3.16 -16.32 -7.48
C HIS A 168 2.87 -15.78 -8.90
N PRO A 169 2.32 -16.59 -9.83
CA PRO A 169 2.20 -16.22 -11.24
C PRO A 169 1.17 -15.11 -11.52
N ALA A 170 0.21 -14.88 -10.61
CA ALA A 170 -0.69 -13.73 -10.70
C ALA A 170 -0.01 -12.40 -10.33
N LEU A 171 1.09 -12.41 -9.57
CA LEU A 171 1.64 -11.18 -9.01
C LEU A 171 2.22 -10.28 -10.12
N LEU A 172 1.70 -9.06 -10.23
CA LEU A 172 2.28 -7.98 -11.05
C LEU A 172 3.35 -7.21 -10.27
N GLY A 173 3.07 -6.93 -9.00
CA GLY A 173 3.93 -6.11 -8.18
C GLY A 173 3.27 -5.65 -6.88
N TYR A 174 3.94 -4.70 -6.23
CA TYR A 174 3.63 -4.20 -4.90
C TYR A 174 3.37 -2.71 -4.94
N ASP A 175 2.20 -2.23 -4.53
CA ASP A 175 1.85 -0.82 -4.40
C ASP A 175 1.94 -0.39 -2.93
N LEU A 176 3.02 0.35 -2.62
CA LEU A 176 3.60 0.36 -1.28
C LEU A 176 2.74 1.03 -0.20
N PHE A 177 2.02 2.08 -0.56
CA PHE A 177 1.30 2.93 0.41
C PHE A 177 0.28 3.78 -0.32
N ASN A 178 -1.00 3.44 -0.18
CA ASN A 178 -2.10 4.18 -0.81
C ASN A 178 -2.15 5.64 -0.31
N GLU A 179 -2.24 6.60 -1.24
CA GLU A 179 -2.48 8.02 -1.04
C GLU A 179 -1.71 8.64 0.17
N PRO A 180 -0.36 8.69 0.13
CA PRO A 180 0.45 9.18 1.24
C PRO A 180 0.06 10.58 1.71
N TYR A 181 -0.49 10.67 2.93
CA TYR A 181 -0.88 11.93 3.55
C TYR A 181 0.28 12.60 4.28
N PHE A 182 0.44 13.90 4.06
CA PHE A 182 1.61 14.68 4.48
C PHE A 182 1.64 15.05 5.97
N GLY A 183 0.62 14.70 6.76
CA GLY A 183 0.53 15.11 8.16
C GLY A 183 0.62 16.64 8.32
N SER A 184 1.48 17.11 9.21
CA SER A 184 1.81 18.53 9.37
C SER A 184 2.97 19.00 8.47
N HIS A 185 3.61 18.10 7.71
CA HIS A 185 4.84 18.37 6.97
C HIS A 185 4.65 19.12 5.63
N GLY A 186 3.41 19.51 5.35
CA GLY A 186 3.08 20.59 4.44
C GLY A 186 2.61 20.16 3.05
N PHE A 187 1.65 20.94 2.54
CA PHE A 187 0.91 20.73 1.29
C PHE A 187 1.64 21.25 0.04
N VAL A 188 2.46 22.30 0.15
CA VAL A 188 2.89 23.14 -1.00
C VAL A 188 4.32 22.91 -1.47
N THR A 189 5.27 22.65 -0.57
CA THR A 189 6.71 22.90 -0.85
C THR A 189 7.51 21.68 -1.32
N GLY A 190 6.86 20.53 -1.55
CA GLY A 190 7.53 19.26 -1.85
C GLY A 190 8.41 18.72 -0.72
N LYS A 191 8.43 19.41 0.42
CA LYS A 191 9.26 19.08 1.59
C LYS A 191 8.88 17.73 2.16
N PHE A 192 7.58 17.43 2.24
CA PHE A 192 7.08 16.14 2.68
C PHE A 192 7.69 14.99 1.88
N GLU A 193 7.59 15.05 0.54
CA GLU A 193 8.07 13.97 -0.32
C GLU A 193 9.58 13.76 -0.20
N ARG A 194 10.37 14.83 -0.30
CA ARG A 194 11.84 14.71 -0.26
C ARG A 194 12.40 14.34 1.10
N ARG A 195 11.76 14.77 2.20
CA ARG A 195 12.30 14.61 3.56
C ARG A 195 11.76 13.37 4.28
N TYR A 196 10.57 12.91 3.92
CA TYR A 196 9.90 11.83 4.64
C TYR A 196 9.49 10.69 3.71
N LEU A 197 8.72 10.99 2.66
CA LEU A 197 8.12 9.94 1.83
C LEU A 197 9.14 9.14 1.02
N GLN A 198 10.07 9.82 0.32
CA GLN A 198 11.10 9.12 -0.45
C GLN A 198 12.03 8.30 0.47
N PRO A 199 12.58 8.82 1.59
CA PRO A 199 13.34 7.99 2.53
C PRO A 199 12.55 6.80 3.10
N PHE A 200 11.25 6.95 3.31
CA PHE A 200 10.36 5.85 3.69
C PHE A 200 10.29 4.79 2.58
N TYR A 201 10.03 5.18 1.33
CA TYR A 201 10.03 4.24 0.22
C TYR A 201 11.37 3.54 0.04
N GLU A 202 12.49 4.26 0.12
CA GLU A 202 13.82 3.65 0.03
C GLU A 202 14.07 2.64 1.17
N ARG A 203 13.44 2.80 2.33
CA ARG A 203 13.48 1.80 3.42
C ARG A 203 12.68 0.56 3.05
N VAL A 204 11.42 0.73 2.64
CA VAL A 204 10.52 -0.38 2.29
C VAL A 204 11.03 -1.15 1.07
N ILE A 205 11.43 -0.46 0.00
CA ILE A 205 11.96 -1.07 -1.21
C ILE A 205 13.23 -1.88 -0.90
N ARG A 206 14.10 -1.38 -0.02
CA ARG A 206 15.29 -2.14 0.39
C ARG A 206 14.90 -3.48 1.01
N GLU A 207 13.97 -3.49 1.95
CA GLU A 207 13.50 -4.74 2.58
C GLU A 207 12.86 -5.71 1.58
N ILE A 208 12.08 -5.22 0.62
CA ILE A 208 11.52 -6.06 -0.46
C ILE A 208 12.65 -6.62 -1.33
N ARG A 209 13.63 -5.80 -1.72
CA ARG A 209 14.70 -6.20 -2.63
C ARG A 209 15.70 -7.19 -2.03
N GLU A 210 15.76 -7.33 -0.71
CA GLU A 210 16.48 -8.42 -0.05
C GLU A 210 15.89 -9.81 -0.35
N VAL A 211 14.62 -9.87 -0.78
CA VAL A 211 13.89 -11.12 -0.99
C VAL A 211 13.27 -11.24 -2.38
N ASP A 212 13.10 -10.14 -3.11
CA ASP A 212 12.50 -10.11 -4.44
C ASP A 212 13.11 -9.00 -5.29
N ASP A 213 13.96 -9.36 -6.26
CA ASP A 213 14.57 -8.50 -7.26
C ASP A 213 13.85 -8.56 -8.63
N ARG A 214 12.75 -9.31 -8.73
CA ARG A 214 12.05 -9.58 -10.00
C ARG A 214 10.83 -8.70 -10.20
N ASN A 215 9.95 -8.61 -9.20
CA ASN A 215 8.65 -7.96 -9.36
C ASN A 215 8.74 -6.44 -9.25
N VAL A 216 7.80 -5.74 -9.89
CA VAL A 216 7.76 -4.28 -9.92
C VAL A 216 7.31 -3.75 -8.55
N VAL A 217 7.98 -2.71 -8.05
CA VAL A 217 7.55 -2.00 -6.86
C VAL A 217 7.00 -0.63 -7.26
N PHE A 218 5.73 -0.41 -7.00
CA PHE A 218 5.00 0.82 -7.27
C PHE A 218 5.03 1.72 -6.03
N TYR A 219 5.44 2.97 -6.24
CA TYR A 219 5.37 4.02 -5.23
C TYR A 219 4.35 5.07 -5.66
N GLU A 220 3.66 5.65 -4.68
CA GLU A 220 2.72 6.74 -4.91
C GLU A 220 3.31 8.10 -4.52
N PRO A 221 3.02 9.19 -5.25
CA PRO A 221 3.27 10.54 -4.77
C PRO A 221 2.29 10.90 -3.64
N LYS A 222 2.53 12.01 -2.94
CA LYS A 222 1.59 12.48 -1.91
C LYS A 222 0.17 12.66 -2.49
N ILE A 223 -0.87 12.41 -1.68
CA ILE A 223 -2.31 12.50 -2.04
C ILE A 223 -2.72 13.79 -2.77
N THR A 224 -1.99 14.89 -2.62
CA THR A 224 -2.29 16.13 -3.34
C THR A 224 -2.06 16.01 -4.86
N LYS A 225 -1.36 14.96 -5.31
CA LYS A 225 -1.13 14.68 -6.73
C LYS A 225 -2.44 14.44 -7.48
N ASP A 226 -3.39 13.80 -6.81
CA ASP A 226 -4.74 13.46 -7.29
C ASP A 226 -5.51 14.73 -7.68
N PHE A 227 -5.11 15.86 -7.10
CA PHE A 227 -5.66 17.19 -7.38
C PHE A 227 -4.74 18.05 -8.26
N GLY A 228 -3.83 17.42 -9.02
CA GLY A 228 -3.00 18.06 -10.05
C GLY A 228 -1.69 18.67 -9.56
N THR A 229 -1.31 18.50 -8.28
CA THR A 229 -0.01 19.00 -7.82
C THR A 229 1.17 18.21 -8.42
N ARG A 230 2.35 18.81 -8.49
CA ARG A 230 3.55 18.10 -8.95
C ARG A 230 4.12 17.23 -7.82
N SER A 231 4.55 16.02 -8.18
CA SER A 231 5.42 15.21 -7.31
C SER A 231 6.84 15.74 -7.33
N GLN A 232 7.51 15.60 -6.20
CA GLN A 232 8.90 16.00 -5.95
C GLN A 232 9.75 14.82 -5.50
N ILE A 233 9.23 13.59 -5.65
CA ILE A 233 10.02 12.35 -5.49
C ILE A 233 11.09 12.34 -6.58
N GLY A 234 12.34 12.19 -6.15
CA GLY A 234 13.49 12.08 -7.04
C GLY A 234 13.74 10.66 -7.50
N PRO A 235 14.82 10.44 -8.27
CA PRO A 235 15.28 9.09 -8.59
C PRO A 235 15.63 8.34 -7.29
N MET A 236 15.26 7.07 -7.22
CA MET A 236 15.65 6.13 -6.16
C MET A 236 16.62 5.10 -6.74
N PRO A 237 17.58 4.58 -5.95
CA PRO A 237 18.66 3.72 -6.44
C PRO A 237 18.22 2.25 -6.59
N PHE A 238 17.03 2.01 -7.15
CA PHE A 238 16.47 0.67 -7.35
C PHE A 238 15.94 0.51 -8.77
N GLU A 239 16.00 -0.72 -9.26
CA GLU A 239 15.41 -1.10 -10.55
C GLU A 239 13.96 -1.56 -10.40
N LYS A 240 13.26 -1.60 -11.54
CA LYS A 240 11.87 -2.08 -11.65
C LYS A 240 10.92 -1.36 -10.70
N LEU A 241 10.97 -0.04 -10.77
CA LEU A 241 10.06 0.85 -10.05
C LEU A 241 8.97 1.36 -10.98
N GLY A 242 7.75 1.39 -10.47
CA GLY A 242 6.60 2.05 -11.11
C GLY A 242 6.15 3.25 -10.27
N CYS A 243 5.61 4.28 -10.93
CA CYS A 243 4.93 5.38 -10.25
C CYS A 243 3.42 5.15 -10.41
N ALA A 244 2.73 4.81 -9.32
CA ALA A 244 1.27 4.72 -9.28
C ALA A 244 0.73 6.09 -8.84
N PHE A 245 -0.26 6.64 -9.53
CA PHE A 245 -0.86 7.93 -9.18
C PHE A 245 -2.35 7.92 -9.55
N HIS A 246 -3.14 8.72 -8.84
CA HIS A 246 -4.57 8.89 -9.09
C HIS A 246 -4.88 10.18 -9.87
#